data_AF-A0A355A264-F1
#
_entry.id   AF-A0A355A264-F1
#
_cell.length_a   1.000
_cell.length_b   1.000
_cell.length_c   1.000
_cell.angle_alpha   90.00
_cell.angle_beta   90.00
_cell.angle_gamma   90.00
#
_symmetry.space_group_name_H-M   'P 1'
#
loop_
_entity.id
_entity.type
_entity.pdbx_description
1 polymer ?
#
loop_
_entity_poly.entity_id
_entity_poly.type
_entity_poly.pdbx_seq_one_letter_code
_entity_poly.pdbx_strand_id
1 'polypeptide(L)'
;MSSACSVLRRIEEVSQAVAEFLGNPSALTPAIAADLSNRIELIRGGVRNLPLASGPKNDILRRLNQAQFILQNGTLGLSNIQRILSVLQILQLSALKVSSRKLPCPPGFVTVHPSNRFNTICRCF
;
A
#
# COMPACT_ATOMS: atom_id res chain seq x y z
N MET A 1 5.52 0.31 -16.19
CA MET A 1 4.19 0.97 -16.13
C MET A 1 3.50 0.57 -14.84
N SER A 2 3.08 1.54 -14.03
CA SER A 2 2.43 1.32 -12.72
C SER A 2 0.94 1.05 -12.93
N SER A 3 0.48 -0.18 -12.68
CA SER A 3 -0.94 -0.54 -12.67
C SER A 3 -1.47 -0.66 -11.24
N ALA A 4 -2.79 -0.59 -11.05
CA ALA A 4 -3.42 -0.81 -9.75
C ALA A 4 -2.97 -2.14 -9.11
N CYS A 5 -2.87 -3.21 -9.90
CA CYS A 5 -2.40 -4.51 -9.44
C CYS A 5 -0.93 -4.49 -9.04
N SER A 6 -0.07 -3.76 -9.75
CA SER A 6 1.34 -3.63 -9.34
C SER A 6 1.50 -2.89 -8.01
N VAL A 7 0.61 -1.94 -7.72
CA VAL A 7 0.59 -1.22 -6.43
C VAL A 7 0.06 -2.14 -5.32
N LEU A 8 -1.02 -2.88 -5.57
CA LEU A 8 -1.58 -3.84 -4.61
C LEU A 8 -0.58 -4.95 -4.27
N ARG A 9 0.09 -5.52 -5.27
CA ARG A 9 1.12 -6.55 -5.07
C ARG A 9 2.30 -6.04 -4.25
N ARG A 10 2.76 -4.81 -4.51
CA ARG A 10 3.82 -4.20 -3.69
C ARG A 10 3.37 -3.94 -2.26
N ILE A 11 2.11 -3.54 -2.05
CA ILE A 11 1.55 -3.39 -0.70
C ILE A 11 1.51 -4.75 0.01
N GLU A 12 1.12 -5.81 -0.68
CA GLU A 12 1.10 -7.17 -0.15
C GLU A 12 2.49 -7.66 0.24
N GLU A 13 3.48 -7.52 -0.66
CA GLU A 13 4.88 -7.90 -0.40
C GLU A 13 5.45 -7.17 0.83
N VAL A 14 5.19 -5.86 0.96
CA VAL A 14 5.62 -5.09 2.14
C VAL A 14 4.83 -5.51 3.39
N SER A 15 3.55 -5.83 3.27
CA SER A 15 2.73 -6.28 4.40
C SER A 15 3.21 -7.64 4.93
N GLN A 16 3.57 -8.57 4.04
CA GLN A 16 4.15 -9.86 4.42
C GLN A 16 5.49 -9.67 5.13
N ALA A 17 6.39 -8.86 4.57
CA ALA A 17 7.67 -8.54 5.18
C ALA A 17 7.52 -7.89 6.57
N VAL A 18 6.55 -7.00 6.75
CA VAL A 18 6.26 -6.40 8.07
C VAL A 18 5.67 -7.42 9.04
N ALA A 19 4.83 -8.35 8.55
CA ALA A 19 4.19 -9.38 9.37
C ALA A 19 5.18 -10.42 9.93
N GLU A 20 6.28 -10.70 9.23
CA GLU A 20 7.34 -11.58 9.73
C GLU A 20 7.92 -11.11 11.07
N PHE A 21 7.98 -9.79 11.29
CA PHE A 21 8.45 -9.21 12.55
C PHE A 21 7.45 -9.35 13.71
N LEU A 22 6.21 -9.79 13.48
CA LEU A 22 5.28 -10.09 14.59
C LEU A 22 5.78 -11.24 15.46
N GLY A 23 6.49 -12.22 14.88
CA GLY A 23 7.09 -13.33 15.61
C GLY A 23 8.39 -12.95 16.33
N ASN A 24 9.09 -11.91 15.86
CA ASN A 24 10.31 -11.40 16.49
C ASN A 24 10.43 -9.86 16.36
N PRO A 25 9.74 -9.09 17.22
CA PRO A 25 9.67 -7.63 17.09
C PRO A 25 11.00 -6.91 17.33
N SER A 26 11.96 -7.54 18.01
CA SER A 26 13.30 -6.96 18.24
C SER A 26 14.20 -7.04 17.00
N ALA A 27 13.86 -7.89 16.02
CA ALA A 27 14.56 -7.93 14.74
C ALA A 27 14.25 -6.71 13.85
N LEU A 28 13.24 -5.89 14.18
CA LEU A 28 12.95 -4.64 13.47
C LEU A 28 13.98 -3.56 13.82
N THR A 29 15.18 -3.66 13.24
CA THR A 29 16.25 -2.69 13.41
C THR A 29 15.97 -1.38 12.66
N PRO A 30 16.65 -0.27 13.00
CA PRO A 30 16.54 0.99 12.25
C PRO A 30 16.88 0.84 10.76
N ALA A 31 17.83 -0.02 10.41
CA ALA A 31 18.20 -0.28 9.01
C ALA A 31 17.06 -0.98 8.24
N ILE A 32 16.42 -1.98 8.86
CA ILE A 32 15.27 -2.68 8.28
C ILE A 32 14.08 -1.72 8.16
N ALA A 33 13.86 -0.87 9.16
CA ALA A 33 12.84 0.15 9.11
C ALA A 33 13.05 1.16 7.96
N ALA A 34 14.31 1.53 7.68
CA ALA A 34 14.65 2.37 6.55
C ALA A 34 14.39 1.68 5.20
N ASP A 35 14.72 0.39 5.07
CA ASP A 35 14.41 -0.40 3.87
C ASP A 35 12.89 -0.48 3.63
N LEU A 36 12.11 -0.83 4.66
CA LEU A 36 10.65 -0.86 4.59
C LEU A 36 10.07 0.52 4.24
N SER A 37 10.62 1.59 4.81
CA SER A 37 10.25 2.98 4.48
C SER A 37 10.50 3.30 3.00
N ASN A 38 11.63 2.87 2.44
CA ASN A 38 11.95 3.06 1.02
C ASN A 38 11.00 2.27 0.11
N ARG A 39 10.65 1.03 0.48
CA ARG A 39 9.63 0.25 -0.25
C ARG A 39 8.27 0.93 -0.24
N ILE A 40 7.87 1.52 0.88
CA ILE A 40 6.64 2.33 0.96
C ILE A 40 6.73 3.58 0.07
N GLU A 41 7.90 4.21 -0.07
CA GLU A 41 8.07 5.34 -1.00
C GLU A 41 7.85 4.91 -2.45
N LEU A 42 8.32 3.74 -2.84
CA LEU A 42 8.05 3.18 -4.17
C LEU A 42 6.55 2.94 -4.40
N ILE A 43 5.82 2.47 -3.37
CA ILE A 43 4.36 2.34 -3.42
C ILE A 43 3.71 3.72 -3.60
N ARG A 44 4.16 4.75 -2.87
CA ARG A 44 3.68 6.13 -3.02
C ARG A 44 3.91 6.65 -4.45
N GLY A 45 5.08 6.40 -5.03
CA GLY A 45 5.38 6.70 -6.43
C GLY A 45 4.42 5.99 -7.40
N GLY A 46 4.12 4.71 -7.14
CA GLY A 46 3.11 3.95 -7.89
C GLY A 46 1.73 4.59 -7.81
N VAL A 47 1.26 4.96 -6.61
CA VAL A 47 -0.04 5.61 -6.38
C VAL A 47 -0.14 6.98 -7.04
N ARG A 48 0.95 7.77 -7.05
CA ARG A 48 0.99 9.06 -7.76
C ARG A 48 0.70 8.90 -9.25
N ASN A 49 1.25 7.84 -9.84
CA ASN A 49 1.09 7.50 -11.26
C ASN A 49 -0.26 6.85 -11.60
N LEU A 50 -1.07 6.48 -10.61
CA LEU A 50 -2.41 5.94 -10.88
C LEU A 50 -3.36 7.05 -11.37
N PRO A 51 -4.26 6.75 -12.33
CA PRO A 51 -5.32 7.66 -12.78
C PRO A 51 -6.46 7.73 -11.76
N LEU A 52 -6.14 8.18 -10.54
CA LEU A 52 -7.08 8.45 -9.45
C LEU A 52 -7.38 9.96 -9.38
N ALA A 53 -8.61 10.28 -8.97
CA ALA A 53 -8.97 11.64 -8.56
C ALA A 53 -8.05 12.13 -7.42
N SER A 54 -7.79 13.44 -7.38
CA SER A 54 -6.84 14.06 -6.44
C SER A 54 -7.16 13.79 -4.97
N GLY A 55 -8.43 13.86 -4.56
CA GLY A 55 -8.86 13.59 -3.19
C GLY A 55 -8.50 12.18 -2.69
N PRO A 56 -9.00 11.10 -3.33
CA PRO A 56 -8.65 9.73 -2.98
C PRO A 56 -7.14 9.45 -3.07
N LYS A 57 -6.45 10.01 -4.07
CA LYS A 57 -5.00 9.88 -4.23
C LYS A 57 -4.27 10.46 -3.01
N ASN A 58 -4.62 11.67 -2.60
CA ASN A 58 -4.00 12.34 -1.45
C ASN A 58 -4.29 11.61 -0.13
N ASP A 59 -5.47 11.03 0.06
CA ASP A 59 -5.76 10.25 1.26
C ASP A 59 -4.87 8.98 1.35
N ILE A 60 -4.68 8.27 0.25
CA ILE A 60 -3.78 7.10 0.20
C ILE A 60 -2.33 7.55 0.45
N LEU A 61 -1.87 8.60 -0.21
CA LEU A 61 -0.51 9.12 -0.03
C LEU A 61 -0.24 9.60 1.40
N ARG A 62 -1.22 10.23 2.04
CA ARG A 62 -1.14 10.66 3.44
C ARG A 62 -1.01 9.47 4.38
N ARG A 63 -1.78 8.40 4.15
CA ARG A 63 -1.71 7.16 4.94
C ARG A 63 -0.37 6.46 4.79
N LEU A 64 0.11 6.30 3.55
CA LEU A 64 1.43 5.73 3.31
C LEU A 64 2.56 6.56 3.95
N ASN A 65 2.43 7.90 3.94
CA ASN A 65 3.36 8.78 4.66
C ASN A 65 3.31 8.57 6.18
N GLN A 66 2.12 8.35 6.76
CA GLN A 66 1.96 8.03 8.17
C GLN A 66 2.64 6.70 8.53
N ALA A 67 2.56 5.68 7.67
CA ALA A 67 3.28 4.42 7.88
C ALA A 67 4.80 4.62 7.88
N GLN A 68 5.35 5.44 6.97
CA GLN A 68 6.78 5.79 6.97
C GLN A 68 7.17 6.52 8.26
N PHE A 69 6.36 7.47 8.70
CA PHE A 69 6.61 8.21 9.93
C PHE A 69 6.64 7.29 11.15
N ILE A 70 5.72 6.32 11.25
CA ILE A 70 5.70 5.32 12.33
C ILE A 70 6.91 4.37 12.25
N LEU A 71 7.35 4.03 11.04
CA LEU A 71 8.57 3.25 10.85
C LEU A 71 9.83 4.04 11.19
N GLN A 72 9.89 5.35 11.00
CA GLN A 72 11.09 6.12 11.31
C GLN A 72 11.15 6.56 12.77
N ASN A 73 10.01 6.98 13.34
CA ASN A 73 9.93 7.55 14.68
C ASN A 73 9.48 6.54 15.73
N GLY A 74 10.08 5.35 15.71
CA GLY A 74 9.73 4.23 16.60
C GLY A 74 9.82 4.50 18.11
N THR A 75 10.18 5.71 18.52
CA THR A 75 10.38 6.19 19.89
C THR A 75 9.22 7.04 20.47
N LEU A 76 8.10 7.20 19.75
CA LEU A 76 6.90 7.91 20.25
C LEU A 76 6.11 7.15 21.36
N GLY A 77 6.80 6.34 22.17
CA GLY A 77 6.18 5.56 23.26
C GLY A 77 5.41 4.32 22.79
N LEU A 78 5.49 3.96 21.52
CA LEU A 78 4.89 2.74 20.97
C LEU A 78 5.84 1.55 21.16
N SER A 79 5.32 0.42 21.63
CA SER A 79 6.09 -0.82 21.61
C SER A 79 6.35 -1.28 20.17
N ASN A 80 7.42 -2.06 19.94
CA ASN A 80 7.74 -2.57 18.60
C ASN A 80 6.55 -3.32 17.98
N ILE A 81 5.77 -4.04 18.78
CA ILE A 81 4.56 -4.74 18.32
C ILE A 81 3.49 -3.74 17.87
N GLN A 82 3.20 -2.71 18.68
CA GLN A 82 2.22 -1.68 18.32
C GLN A 82 2.61 -0.94 17.04
N ARG A 83 3.90 -0.70 16.85
CA ARG A 83 4.46 -0.09 15.64
C ARG A 83 4.22 -0.98 14.42
N ILE A 84 4.55 -2.26 14.50
CA ILE A 84 4.33 -3.24 13.42
C ILE A 84 2.83 -3.34 13.06
N LEU A 85 1.97 -3.50 14.06
CA LEU A 85 0.52 -3.59 13.87
C LEU A 85 -0.07 -2.32 13.23
N SER A 86 0.38 -1.15 13.66
CA SER A 86 -0.08 0.13 13.10
C SER A 86 0.30 0.27 11.62
N VAL A 87 1.52 -0.12 11.26
CA VAL A 87 1.99 -0.12 9.86
C VAL A 87 1.18 -1.10 9.02
N LEU A 88 0.94 -2.32 9.51
CA LEU A 88 0.11 -3.33 8.83
C LEU A 88 -1.31 -2.82 8.58
N GLN A 89 -1.97 -2.24 9.58
CA GLN A 89 -3.32 -1.70 9.44
C GLN A 89 -3.39 -0.59 8.38
N ILE A 90 -2.40 0.30 8.36
CA ILE A 90 -2.32 1.38 7.36
C ILE A 90 -2.13 0.81 5.95
N LEU A 91 -1.28 -0.20 5.79
CA LEU A 91 -1.05 -0.87 4.51
C LEU A 91 -2.30 -1.59 4.01
N GLN A 92 -2.98 -2.36 4.88
CA GLN A 92 -4.25 -3.03 4.57
C GLN A 92 -5.35 -2.03 4.17
N LEU A 93 -5.50 -0.93 4.91
CA LEU A 93 -6.45 0.12 4.59
C LEU A 93 -6.12 0.81 3.25
N SER A 94 -4.84 1.00 2.97
CA SER A 94 -4.38 1.57 1.69
C SER A 94 -4.67 0.60 0.54
N ALA A 95 -4.46 -0.71 0.72
CA ALA A 95 -4.82 -1.73 -0.24
C ALA A 95 -6.33 -1.75 -0.52
N LEU A 96 -7.17 -1.74 0.53
CA LEU A 96 -8.63 -1.67 0.41
C LEU A 96 -9.10 -0.40 -0.33
N LYS A 97 -8.45 0.73 -0.09
CA LYS A 97 -8.74 1.99 -0.79
C LYS A 97 -8.31 1.98 -2.25
N VAL A 98 -7.26 1.25 -2.60
CA VAL A 98 -6.85 1.07 -4.01
C VAL A 98 -7.77 0.06 -4.71
N SER A 99 -8.12 -1.05 -4.07
CA SER A 99 -8.95 -2.12 -4.65
C SER A 99 -10.43 -1.75 -4.79
N SER A 100 -10.98 -0.97 -3.85
CA SER A 100 -12.38 -0.50 -3.93
C SER A 100 -12.62 0.56 -5.01
N ARG A 101 -11.57 1.06 -5.67
CA ARG A 101 -11.69 2.12 -6.68
C ARG A 101 -11.69 1.51 -8.08
N LYS A 102 -12.69 1.89 -8.86
CA LYS A 102 -12.79 1.58 -10.29
C LYS A 102 -11.67 2.32 -11.04
N LEU A 103 -10.54 1.66 -11.17
CA LEU A 103 -9.39 2.17 -11.92
C LEU A 103 -9.45 1.67 -13.36
N PRO A 104 -9.24 2.54 -14.37
CA PRO A 104 -9.17 2.10 -15.75
C PRO A 104 -8.00 1.13 -15.91
N CYS A 105 -8.27 -0.03 -16.51
CA CYS A 105 -7.23 -1.03 -16.71
C CYS A 105 -6.20 -0.59 -17.73
N PRO A 106 -4.92 -0.99 -17.56
CA PRO A 106 -3.97 -0.87 -18.64
C PRO A 106 -4.49 -1.60 -19.88
N PRO A 107 -4.18 -1.11 -21.09
CA PRO A 107 -4.62 -1.74 -22.34
C PRO A 107 -4.20 -3.22 -22.35
N GLY A 108 -5.16 -4.13 -22.57
CA GLY A 108 -4.94 -5.58 -22.60
C GLY A 108 -5.57 -6.40 -21.46
N PHE A 109 -6.06 -5.78 -20.37
CA PHE A 109 -6.65 -6.48 -19.20
C PHE A 109 -8.09 -6.03 -18.87
N VAL A 110 -8.87 -5.68 -19.89
CA VAL A 110 -10.25 -5.22 -19.71
C VAL A 110 -11.22 -6.40 -19.82
N THR A 111 -11.80 -6.84 -18.71
CA THR A 111 -13.01 -7.70 -18.74
C THR A 111 -14.25 -6.81 -18.76
N VAL A 112 -14.78 -6.56 -19.97
CA VAL A 112 -16.04 -5.82 -20.13
C VAL A 112 -17.19 -6.75 -19.75
N HIS A 113 -17.90 -6.45 -18.65
CA HIS A 113 -19.14 -7.16 -18.35
C HIS A 113 -20.22 -6.70 -19.35
N PRO A 114 -20.93 -7.62 -20.05
CA PRO A 114 -21.90 -7.28 -21.09
C PRO A 114 -23.08 -6.42 -20.59
N SER A 115 -23.33 -6.41 -19.27
CA SER A 115 -24.38 -5.61 -18.62
C SER A 115 -23.94 -4.20 -18.20
N ASN A 116 -22.65 -3.82 -18.29
CA ASN A 116 -22.18 -2.50 -17.89
C ASN A 116 -20.92 -2.09 -18.65
N ARG A 117 -21.11 -1.53 -19.86
CA ARG A 117 -20.05 -1.13 -20.80
C ARG A 117 -19.09 -0.04 -20.27
N PHE A 118 -19.46 0.65 -19.18
CA PHE A 118 -18.64 1.69 -18.52
C PHE A 118 -17.83 1.19 -17.31
N ASN A 119 -17.96 -0.09 -16.94
CA ASN A 119 -17.35 -0.62 -15.72
C ASN A 119 -16.15 -1.52 -16.05
N THR A 120 -15.03 -0.90 -16.43
CA THR A 120 -13.75 -1.58 -16.65
C THR A 120 -13.02 -1.79 -15.32
N ILE A 121 -13.59 -2.62 -14.45
CA ILE A 121 -12.94 -2.97 -13.17
C ILE A 121 -11.83 -3.97 -13.44
N CYS A 122 -10.61 -3.64 -13.06
CA CYS A 122 -9.50 -4.59 -13.09
C CYS A 122 -9.65 -5.58 -11.94
N ARG A 123 -9.80 -6.86 -12.26
CA ARG A 123 -9.53 -7.94 -11.30
C ARG A 123 -8.05 -8.24 -11.33
N CYS A 124 -7.38 -8.05 -10.21
CA CYS A 124 -6.04 -8.58 -10.02
C CYS A 124 -6.22 -10.07 -9.72
N PHE A 125 -5.76 -10.92 -10.63
CA PHE A 125 -5.62 -12.36 -10.43
C PHE A 125 -4.23 -12.67 -9.88
#